data_AF-A0A430ABS0-F1
#
_entry.id   AF-A0A430ABS0-F1
#
_cell.length_a   1.000
_cell.length_b   1.000
_cell.length_c   1.000
_cell.angle_alpha   90.00
_cell.angle_beta   90.00
_cell.angle_gamma   90.00
#
_symmetry.space_group_name_H-M   'P 1'
#
loop_
_entity.id
_entity.type
_entity.pdbx_description
1 polymer ?
#
loop_
_entity_poly.entity_id
_entity_poly.type
_entity_poly.pdbx_seq_one_letter_code
_entity_poly.pdbx_strand_id
1 'polypeptide(L)'
;MIEKDKTYFIMKNKFELRRLKLLQVDSQFAIESGDLYRGFISLHCCMEQLMYIFVEESVLANGGGLKQLSAVKSQNYHNLVKKEVSKLLDSKDNPCRLDKPGTLLYIYWNTVYTLRNKAVHRGYVLVEDEVREACQIIFELMNRISDTNKTVGMWGVY
;
A
#
# COMPACT_ATOMS: atom_id res chain seq x y z
N MET A 1 26.31 -15.55 5.34
CA MET A 1 24.96 -16.12 5.10
C MET A 1 23.86 -15.04 5.18
N ILE A 2 23.93 -14.10 6.12
CA ILE A 2 22.94 -13.00 6.32
C ILE A 2 22.81 -12.02 5.12
N GLU A 3 23.88 -11.83 4.34
CA GLU A 3 23.93 -10.83 3.25
C GLU A 3 23.19 -11.28 1.98
N LYS A 4 23.23 -12.58 1.65
CA LYS A 4 22.52 -13.14 0.47
C LYS A 4 21.00 -12.99 0.60
N ASP A 5 20.48 -13.13 1.81
CA ASP A 5 19.04 -13.06 2.06
C ASP A 5 18.52 -11.63 2.02
N LYS A 6 19.31 -10.63 2.47
CA LYS A 6 18.96 -9.21 2.28
C LYS A 6 18.90 -8.87 0.79
N THR A 7 19.88 -9.31 0.01
CA THR A 7 19.89 -9.14 -1.45
C THR A 7 18.66 -9.75 -2.13
N TYR A 8 18.19 -10.92 -1.64
CA TYR A 8 16.95 -11.53 -2.15
C TYR A 8 15.73 -10.62 -1.94
N PHE A 9 15.51 -10.08 -0.73
CA PHE A 9 14.36 -9.21 -0.45
C PHE A 9 14.41 -7.93 -1.28
N ILE A 10 15.59 -7.35 -1.39
CA ILE A 10 15.87 -6.16 -2.21
C ILE A 10 15.53 -6.41 -3.68
N MET A 11 15.99 -7.53 -4.27
CA MET A 11 15.67 -7.88 -5.65
C MET A 11 14.20 -8.23 -5.86
N LYS A 12 13.60 -8.96 -4.92
CA LYS A 12 12.17 -9.30 -4.91
C LYS A 12 11.33 -8.02 -4.93
N ASN A 13 11.60 -7.07 -4.04
CA ASN A 13 10.80 -5.85 -3.92
C ASN A 13 10.90 -4.99 -5.18
N LYS A 14 12.09 -4.90 -5.81
CA LYS A 14 12.24 -4.28 -7.14
C LYS A 14 11.35 -4.92 -8.19
N PHE A 15 11.32 -6.25 -8.25
CA PHE A 15 10.49 -6.97 -9.21
C PHE A 15 9.00 -6.73 -8.95
N GLU A 16 8.59 -6.81 -7.68
CA GLU A 16 7.20 -6.57 -7.28
C GLU A 16 6.76 -5.13 -7.57
N LEU A 17 7.58 -4.11 -7.30
CA LEU A 17 7.24 -2.72 -7.62
C LEU A 17 7.02 -2.51 -9.12
N ARG A 18 7.81 -3.17 -9.99
CA ARG A 18 7.59 -3.15 -11.44
C ARG A 18 6.27 -3.83 -11.82
N ARG A 19 5.99 -5.00 -11.24
CA ARG A 19 4.74 -5.73 -11.47
C ARG A 19 3.52 -4.94 -11.00
N LEU A 20 3.62 -4.28 -9.84
CA LEU A 20 2.58 -3.41 -9.28
C LEU A 20 2.28 -2.22 -10.19
N LYS A 21 3.31 -1.61 -10.79
CA LYS A 21 3.12 -0.52 -11.74
C LYS A 21 2.33 -0.95 -12.98
N LEU A 22 2.62 -2.14 -13.51
CA LEU A 22 1.85 -2.70 -14.63
C LEU A 22 0.40 -2.99 -14.21
N LEU A 23 0.22 -3.64 -13.06
CA LEU A 23 -1.11 -3.97 -12.54
C LEU A 23 -1.94 -2.70 -12.24
N GLN A 24 -1.32 -1.62 -11.77
CA GLN A 24 -1.97 -0.33 -11.58
C GLN A 24 -2.52 0.23 -12.89
N VAL A 25 -1.74 0.21 -13.97
CA VAL A 25 -2.17 0.67 -15.30
C VAL A 25 -3.32 -0.19 -15.82
N ASP A 26 -3.20 -1.52 -15.74
CA ASP A 26 -4.27 -2.44 -16.16
C ASP A 26 -5.55 -2.24 -15.34
N SER A 27 -5.42 -1.93 -14.05
CA SER A 27 -6.56 -1.66 -13.16
C SER A 27 -7.27 -0.37 -13.53
N GLN A 28 -6.52 0.68 -13.87
CA GLN A 28 -7.08 1.95 -14.35
C GLN A 28 -7.85 1.74 -15.64
N PHE A 29 -7.25 1.04 -16.61
CA PHE A 29 -7.92 0.73 -17.87
C PHE A 29 -9.22 -0.07 -17.67
N ALA A 30 -9.22 -1.05 -16.74
CA ALA A 30 -10.43 -1.81 -16.41
C ALA A 30 -11.54 -0.91 -15.83
N ILE A 31 -11.19 0.05 -14.97
CA ILE A 31 -12.16 1.03 -14.43
C ILE A 31 -12.70 1.91 -15.56
N GLU A 32 -11.83 2.46 -16.40
CA GLU A 32 -12.20 3.34 -17.52
C GLU A 32 -13.06 2.64 -18.57
N SER A 33 -12.92 1.33 -18.72
CA SER A 33 -13.75 0.50 -19.62
C SER A 33 -15.03 -0.03 -18.98
N GLY A 34 -15.31 0.31 -17.72
CA GLY A 34 -16.53 -0.06 -17.01
C GLY A 34 -16.47 -1.38 -16.24
N ASP A 35 -15.34 -2.10 -16.26
CA ASP A 35 -15.10 -3.25 -15.37
C ASP A 35 -14.63 -2.77 -13.99
N LEU A 36 -15.56 -2.11 -13.30
CA LEU A 36 -15.34 -1.47 -12.01
C LEU A 36 -14.87 -2.46 -10.96
N TYR A 37 -15.46 -3.65 -10.91
CA TYR A 37 -15.11 -4.67 -9.91
C TYR A 37 -13.67 -5.15 -10.08
N ARG A 38 -13.30 -5.61 -11.28
CA ARG A 38 -11.94 -6.09 -11.51
C ARG A 38 -10.93 -4.97 -11.29
N GLY A 39 -11.17 -3.79 -11.84
CA GLY A 39 -10.23 -2.69 -11.75
C GLY A 39 -10.06 -2.16 -10.32
N PHE A 40 -11.15 -1.93 -9.59
CA PHE A 40 -11.09 -1.47 -8.20
C PHE A 40 -10.40 -2.49 -7.28
N ILE A 41 -10.78 -3.77 -7.36
CA ILE A 41 -10.20 -4.81 -6.50
C ILE A 41 -8.71 -5.00 -6.81
N SER A 42 -8.34 -4.97 -8.08
CA SER A 42 -6.92 -5.07 -8.49
C SER A 42 -6.11 -3.88 -7.99
N LEU A 43 -6.66 -2.66 -8.09
CA LEU A 43 -6.03 -1.45 -7.59
C LEU A 43 -5.87 -1.45 -6.06
N HIS A 44 -6.88 -1.91 -5.32
CA HIS A 44 -6.79 -2.11 -3.88
C HIS A 44 -5.68 -3.11 -3.52
N CYS A 45 -5.60 -4.25 -4.22
CA CYS A 45 -4.55 -5.24 -4.03
C CYS A 45 -3.15 -4.64 -4.30
N CYS A 46 -3.01 -3.77 -5.30
CA CYS A 46 -1.76 -3.04 -5.52
C CYS A 46 -1.38 -2.19 -4.30
N MET A 47 -2.33 -1.45 -3.74
CA MET A 47 -2.11 -0.61 -2.58
C MET A 47 -1.68 -1.43 -1.36
N GLU A 48 -2.35 -2.55 -1.11
CA GLU A 48 -2.03 -3.46 -0.01
C GLU A 48 -0.61 -4.00 -0.13
N GLN A 49 -0.23 -4.51 -1.31
CA GLN A 49 1.12 -4.99 -1.57
C GLN A 49 2.18 -3.89 -1.46
N LEU A 50 1.87 -2.67 -1.94
CA LEU A 50 2.75 -1.52 -1.79
C LEU A 50 3.00 -1.18 -0.32
N MET A 51 1.98 -1.25 0.55
CA MET A 51 2.15 -1.02 1.99
C MET A 51 3.06 -2.08 2.65
N TYR A 52 2.92 -3.36 2.27
CA TYR A 52 3.83 -4.39 2.75
C TYR A 52 5.28 -4.12 2.32
N ILE A 53 5.50 -3.81 1.03
CA ILE A 53 6.84 -3.46 0.52
C ILE A 53 7.39 -2.24 1.24
N PHE A 54 6.57 -1.21 1.46
CA PHE A 54 6.98 0.01 2.15
C PHE A 54 7.51 -0.26 3.56
N VAL A 55 6.84 -1.14 4.31
CA VAL A 55 7.29 -1.56 5.64
C VAL A 55 8.54 -2.45 5.54
N GLU A 56 8.61 -3.40 4.60
CA GLU A 56 9.79 -4.25 4.38
C GLU A 56 11.05 -3.40 4.06
N GLU A 57 10.94 -2.42 3.17
CA GLU A 57 12.02 -1.48 2.82
C GLU A 57 12.47 -0.66 4.03
N SER A 58 11.54 -0.19 4.86
CA SER A 58 11.89 0.52 6.09
C SER A 58 12.63 -0.36 7.08
N VAL A 59 12.23 -1.62 7.23
CA VAL A 59 12.95 -2.59 8.07
C VAL A 59 14.38 -2.81 7.55
N LEU A 60 14.56 -2.94 6.23
CA LEU A 60 15.88 -3.08 5.61
C LEU A 60 16.76 -1.85 5.84
N ALA A 61 16.22 -0.65 5.61
CA ALA A 61 16.92 0.62 5.77
C ALA A 61 17.41 0.83 7.22
N ASN A 62 16.64 0.35 8.21
CA ASN A 62 17.00 0.41 9.63
C ASN A 62 17.88 -0.78 10.10
N GLY A 63 18.49 -1.52 9.17
CA GLY A 63 19.41 -2.62 9.48
C GLY A 63 18.73 -3.90 9.95
N GLY A 64 17.40 -4.00 9.85
CA GLY A 64 16.60 -5.14 10.26
C GLY A 64 17.04 -6.47 9.61
N GLY A 65 16.81 -7.55 10.34
CA GLY A 65 17.15 -8.91 9.91
C GLY A 65 15.96 -9.70 9.38
N LEU A 66 16.22 -10.95 8.98
CA LEU A 66 15.23 -11.87 8.42
C LEU A 66 14.03 -12.12 9.33
N LYS A 67 14.25 -12.17 10.65
CA LYS A 67 13.19 -12.39 11.63
C LYS A 67 12.17 -11.26 11.59
N GLN A 68 12.64 -10.02 11.46
CA GLN A 68 11.77 -8.83 11.36
C GLN A 68 11.05 -8.79 10.01
N LEU A 69 11.73 -9.08 8.90
CA LEU A 69 11.12 -9.13 7.56
C LEU A 69 10.03 -10.21 7.46
N SER A 70 10.28 -11.38 8.05
CA SER A 70 9.30 -12.47 8.10
C SER A 70 8.10 -12.10 8.97
N ALA A 71 8.32 -11.34 10.05
CA ALA A 71 7.25 -10.86 10.91
C ALA A 71 6.30 -9.92 10.16
N VAL A 72 6.82 -9.03 9.29
CA VAL A 72 6.00 -8.15 8.44
C VAL A 72 5.00 -8.95 7.61
N LYS A 73 5.44 -10.01 6.92
CA LYS A 73 4.56 -10.86 6.11
C LYS A 73 3.49 -11.61 6.92
N SER A 74 3.79 -11.94 8.16
CA SER A 74 2.86 -12.67 9.05
C SER A 74 1.81 -11.77 9.71
N GLN A 75 1.96 -10.45 9.64
CA GLN A 75 0.99 -9.53 10.23
C GLN A 75 -0.27 -9.44 9.37
N ASN A 76 -1.44 -9.46 10.03
CA ASN A 76 -2.70 -9.05 9.42
C ASN A 76 -2.57 -7.59 8.92
N TYR A 77 -3.04 -7.34 7.71
CA TYR A 77 -3.04 -6.05 7.04
C TYR A 77 -3.49 -4.88 7.93
N HIS A 78 -4.61 -5.00 8.66
CA HIS A 78 -5.06 -3.92 9.55
C HIS A 78 -4.00 -3.52 10.59
N ASN A 79 -3.33 -4.51 11.19
CA ASN A 79 -2.29 -4.25 12.19
C ASN A 79 -1.03 -3.66 11.55
N LEU A 80 -0.67 -4.10 10.35
CA LEU A 80 0.43 -3.52 9.57
C LEU A 80 0.15 -2.03 9.32
N VAL A 81 -1.04 -1.69 8.82
CA VAL A 81 -1.43 -0.30 8.53
C VAL A 81 -1.44 0.55 9.79
N LYS A 82 -2.04 0.04 10.87
CA LYS A 82 -2.19 0.77 12.13
C LYS A 82 -0.86 1.03 12.82
N LYS A 83 0.04 0.06 12.86
CA LYS A 83 1.27 0.13 13.66
C LYS A 83 2.46 0.62 12.87
N GLU A 84 2.66 0.05 11.68
CA GLU A 84 3.88 0.27 10.90
C GLU A 84 3.67 1.40 9.90
N VAL A 85 2.66 1.31 9.03
CA VAL A 85 2.42 2.33 7.98
C VAL A 85 2.08 3.68 8.59
N SER A 86 1.19 3.73 9.58
CA SER A 86 0.86 4.99 10.27
C SER A 86 2.10 5.64 10.87
N LYS A 87 3.01 4.85 11.49
CA LYS A 87 4.25 5.38 12.05
C LYS A 87 5.19 5.95 10.98
N LEU A 88 5.26 5.33 9.81
CA LEU A 88 6.14 5.76 8.73
C LEU A 88 5.63 7.00 7.98
N LEU A 89 4.31 7.15 7.85
CA LEU A 89 3.71 8.28 7.14
C LEU A 89 3.39 9.48 8.03
N ASP A 90 3.29 9.28 9.35
CA ASP A 90 2.96 10.31 10.31
C ASP A 90 4.17 11.22 10.58
N SER A 91 4.01 12.50 10.27
CA SER A 91 4.93 13.55 10.69
C SER A 91 4.17 14.66 11.41
N LYS A 92 4.87 15.46 12.21
CA LYS A 92 4.26 16.59 12.93
C LYS A 92 3.56 17.57 12.00
N ASP A 93 4.16 17.83 10.83
CA ASP A 93 3.67 18.82 9.87
C ASP A 93 2.67 18.24 8.86
N ASN A 94 2.57 16.91 8.76
CA ASN A 94 1.64 16.25 7.86
C ASN A 94 1.25 14.85 8.42
N PRO A 95 0.26 14.83 9.34
CA PRO A 95 -0.12 13.62 10.03
C PRO A 95 -0.90 12.65 9.14
N CYS A 96 -0.55 11.38 9.20
CA CYS A 96 -1.16 10.34 8.36
C CYS A 96 -1.32 9.07 9.19
N ARG A 97 -2.41 8.98 9.97
CA ARG A 97 -2.62 7.92 10.97
C ARG A 97 -4.00 7.30 10.90
N LEU A 98 -4.05 5.99 11.00
CA LEU A 98 -5.31 5.26 10.99
C LEU A 98 -6.27 5.64 12.15
N ASP A 99 -5.73 6.03 13.30
CA ASP A 99 -6.51 6.36 14.51
C ASP A 99 -6.88 7.85 14.64
N LYS A 100 -6.50 8.68 13.66
CA LYS A 100 -6.79 10.12 13.67
C LYS A 100 -7.79 10.46 12.55
N PRO A 101 -9.04 10.86 12.90
CA PRO A 101 -10.04 11.27 11.93
C PRO A 101 -9.55 12.35 10.97
N GLY A 102 -9.95 12.25 9.72
CA GLY A 102 -9.62 13.23 8.67
C GLY A 102 -8.21 13.12 8.09
N THR A 103 -7.35 12.22 8.59
CA THR A 103 -6.07 11.95 7.93
C THR A 103 -6.23 10.96 6.76
N LEU A 104 -5.30 10.98 5.82
CA LEU A 104 -5.38 10.16 4.60
C LEU A 104 -5.51 8.65 4.88
N LEU A 105 -4.77 8.09 5.84
CA LEU A 105 -4.92 6.68 6.22
C LEU A 105 -6.28 6.37 6.85
N TYR A 106 -6.83 7.28 7.65
CA TYR A 106 -8.18 7.15 8.20
C TYR A 106 -9.23 7.15 7.08
N ILE A 107 -9.10 8.07 6.11
CA ILE A 107 -10.00 8.18 4.96
C ILE A 107 -9.90 6.92 4.09
N TYR A 108 -8.68 6.48 3.78
CA TYR A 108 -8.43 5.23 3.06
C TYR A 108 -9.14 4.04 3.71
N TRP A 109 -9.02 3.89 5.02
CA TRP A 109 -9.64 2.76 5.71
C TRP A 109 -11.17 2.82 5.69
N ASN A 110 -11.74 3.99 5.96
CA ASN A 110 -13.19 4.12 6.07
C ASN A 110 -13.90 4.13 4.72
N THR A 111 -13.25 4.60 3.66
CA THR A 111 -13.82 4.63 2.30
C THR A 111 -13.39 3.40 1.52
N VAL A 112 -12.10 3.27 1.21
CA VAL A 112 -11.58 2.26 0.28
C VAL A 112 -11.72 0.85 0.84
N TYR A 113 -11.23 0.61 2.07
CA TYR A 113 -11.24 -0.73 2.65
C TYR A 113 -12.67 -1.20 2.96
N THR A 114 -13.53 -0.30 3.44
CA THR A 114 -14.97 -0.57 3.61
C THR A 114 -15.63 -0.92 2.28
N LEU A 115 -15.39 -0.17 1.21
CA LEU A 115 -15.95 -0.43 -0.12
C LEU A 115 -15.50 -1.79 -0.65
N ARG A 116 -14.22 -2.12 -0.52
CA ARG A 116 -13.68 -3.44 -0.86
C ARG A 116 -14.40 -4.56 -0.11
N ASN A 117 -14.62 -4.39 1.19
CA ASN A 117 -15.31 -5.41 1.99
C ASN A 117 -16.78 -5.55 1.61
N LYS A 118 -17.48 -4.46 1.26
CA LYS A 118 -18.83 -4.52 0.70
C LYS A 118 -18.83 -5.34 -0.60
N ALA A 119 -17.95 -5.02 -1.54
CA ALA A 119 -17.89 -5.70 -2.84
C ALA A 119 -17.55 -7.19 -2.71
N VAL A 120 -16.48 -7.53 -2.00
CA VAL A 120 -15.96 -8.90 -1.90
C VAL A 120 -16.82 -9.80 -1.02
N HIS A 121 -17.32 -9.30 0.11
CA HIS A 121 -17.97 -10.15 1.11
C HIS A 121 -19.50 -10.02 1.15
N ARG A 122 -20.06 -8.96 0.57
CA ARG A 122 -21.51 -8.72 0.59
C ARG A 122 -22.14 -8.73 -0.80
N GLY A 123 -21.36 -9.07 -1.85
CA GLY A 123 -21.83 -9.09 -3.23
C GLY A 123 -22.30 -7.72 -3.73
N TYR A 124 -21.80 -6.64 -3.12
CA TYR A 124 -22.19 -5.29 -3.48
C TYR A 124 -21.71 -4.94 -4.89
N VAL A 125 -22.62 -4.41 -5.71
CA VAL A 125 -22.31 -3.93 -7.06
C VAL A 125 -21.72 -2.53 -6.93
N LEU A 126 -20.45 -2.39 -7.33
CA LEU A 126 -19.75 -1.11 -7.29
C LEU A 126 -20.38 -0.10 -8.25
N VAL A 127 -20.47 1.14 -7.80
CA VAL A 127 -20.89 2.28 -8.62
C VAL A 127 -19.71 3.18 -8.95
N GLU A 128 -19.78 3.84 -10.11
CA GLU A 128 -18.65 4.56 -10.68
C GLU A 128 -18.13 5.69 -9.77
N ASP A 129 -19.03 6.46 -9.14
CA ASP A 129 -18.63 7.59 -8.28
C ASP A 129 -17.88 7.12 -7.02
N GLU A 130 -18.33 6.03 -6.37
CA GLU A 130 -17.64 5.45 -5.22
C GLU A 130 -16.26 4.90 -5.61
N VAL A 131 -16.17 4.26 -6.78
CA VAL A 131 -14.90 3.74 -7.30
C VAL A 131 -13.96 4.90 -7.63
N ARG A 132 -14.46 5.97 -8.24
CA ARG A 132 -13.66 7.17 -8.58
C ARG A 132 -13.11 7.83 -7.32
N GLU A 133 -13.93 8.04 -6.30
CA GLU A 133 -13.49 8.56 -5.00
C GLU A 133 -12.42 7.64 -4.37
N ALA A 134 -12.68 6.33 -4.34
CA ALA A 134 -11.74 5.38 -3.78
C ALA A 134 -10.40 5.36 -4.53
N CYS A 135 -10.43 5.49 -5.86
CA CYS A 135 -9.22 5.58 -6.68
C CYS A 135 -8.40 6.83 -6.37
N GLN A 136 -9.05 7.99 -6.22
CA GLN A 136 -8.37 9.24 -5.84
C GLN A 136 -7.62 9.08 -4.51
N ILE A 137 -8.28 8.50 -3.51
CA ILE A 137 -7.67 8.23 -2.20
C ILE A 137 -6.50 7.26 -2.31
N ILE A 138 -6.63 6.19 -3.11
CA ILE A 138 -5.55 5.24 -3.35
C ILE A 138 -4.35 5.95 -3.98
N PHE A 139 -4.55 6.74 -5.04
CA PHE A 139 -3.43 7.42 -5.72
C PHE A 139 -2.77 8.47 -4.84
N GLU A 140 -3.54 9.23 -4.06
CA GLU A 140 -2.99 10.17 -3.08
C GLU A 140 -2.10 9.43 -2.07
N LEU A 141 -2.54 8.28 -1.57
CA LEU A 141 -1.78 7.48 -0.63
C LEU A 141 -0.54 6.82 -1.26
N MET A 142 -0.63 6.36 -2.51
CA MET A 142 0.52 5.88 -3.27
C MET A 142 1.58 6.97 -3.46
N ASN A 143 1.14 8.19 -3.80
CA ASN A 143 2.03 9.36 -3.92
C ASN A 143 2.70 9.68 -2.59
N ARG A 144 1.92 9.68 -1.50
CA ARG A 144 2.44 9.90 -0.15
C ARG A 144 3.52 8.88 0.22
N ILE A 145 3.28 7.60 -0.05
CA ILE A 145 4.29 6.53 0.16
C ILE A 145 5.52 6.75 -0.71
N SER A 146 5.34 7.10 -1.99
CA SER A 146 6.43 7.37 -2.93
C SER A 146 7.32 8.52 -2.44
N ASP A 147 6.72 9.61 -1.98
CA ASP A 147 7.44 10.78 -1.50
C ASP A 147 8.18 10.49 -0.19
N THR A 148 7.53 9.83 0.78
CA THR A 148 8.21 9.40 2.02
C THR A 148 9.41 8.50 1.69
N ASN A 149 9.26 7.58 0.74
CA ASN A 149 10.36 6.71 0.31
C ASN A 149 11.53 7.45 -0.33
N LYS A 150 11.27 8.48 -1.15
CA LYS A 150 12.33 9.33 -1.72
C LYS A 150 13.06 10.11 -0.64
N THR A 151 12.34 10.71 0.30
CA THR A 151 12.93 11.53 1.37
C THR A 151 13.83 10.72 2.31
N VAL A 152 13.44 9.48 2.61
CA VAL A 152 14.21 8.59 3.51
C VAL A 152 15.31 7.82 2.75
N GLY A 153 15.43 8.01 1.42
CA GLY A 153 16.39 7.28 0.59
C GLY A 153 16.09 5.78 0.49
N MET A 154 14.87 5.33 0.85
CA MET A 154 14.51 3.91 0.88
C MET A 154 14.37 3.31 -0.51
N TRP A 155 14.04 4.12 -1.52
CA TRP A 155 14.08 3.69 -2.93
C TRP A 155 15.42 4.01 -3.61
N GLY A 156 16.35 4.57 -2.84
CA GLY A 156 17.62 5.14 -3.28
C GLY A 156 18.84 4.66 -2.48
N VAL A 157 18.77 3.55 -1.75
CA VAL A 157 19.98 2.76 -1.44
C VAL A 157 20.35 1.97 -2.69
N TYR A 158 20.65 2.71 -3.76
CA TYR A 158 21.24 2.31 -5.03
C TYR A 158 22.00 3.49 -5.62
#